data_AF-A0A965JTF8-F1
#
_entry.id   AF-A0A965JTF8-F1
#
_cell.length_a   1.000
_cell.length_b   1.000
_cell.length_c   1.000
_cell.angle_alpha   90.00
_cell.angle_beta   90.00
_cell.angle_gamma   90.00
#
_symmetry.space_group_name_H-M   'P 1'
#
loop_
_entity.id
_entity.type
_entity.pdbx_description
1 polymer ?
#
loop_
_entity_poly.entity_id
_entity_poly.type
_entity_poly.pdbx_seq_one_letter_code
_entity_poly.pdbx_strand_id
1 'polypeptide(L)'
;TRINAELANNIGNLVQRSLSMIYKNNNGEIVDIKGFELGQELLKNGYILGEKITKEMQNFSYDKAIGEIISFASMCNQFINDNAPWLLKKDGKIAEMNLVLSTIAESLRLIAISFQPFLPNLAQSILKLLLIDNNFAKIENINRENVLVAGHKILEPKIIFPRLN
;
A
#
# COMPACT_ATOMS: atom_id res chain seq x y z
N THR A 1 -13.74 7.77 16.07
CA THR A 1 -14.99 7.70 15.30
C THR A 1 -15.03 6.41 14.51
N ARG A 2 -16.20 5.76 14.42
CA ARG A 2 -16.42 4.46 13.75
C ARG A 2 -15.84 4.40 12.32
N ILE A 3 -15.87 5.51 11.59
CA ILE A 3 -15.30 5.65 10.24
C ILE A 3 -13.78 5.35 10.22
N ASN A 4 -13.02 5.85 11.20
CA ASN A 4 -11.59 5.58 11.27
C ASN A 4 -11.30 4.09 11.55
N ALA A 5 -12.17 3.41 12.30
CA ALA A 5 -12.04 1.99 12.57
C ALA A 5 -12.37 1.14 11.33
N GLU A 6 -13.43 1.47 10.59
CA GLU A 6 -13.77 0.80 9.33
C GLU A 6 -12.68 0.98 8.27
N LEU A 7 -12.13 2.19 8.15
CA LEU A 7 -11.01 2.50 7.27
C LEU A 7 -9.73 1.73 7.67
N ALA A 8 -9.37 1.79 8.95
CA ALA A 8 -8.21 1.05 9.47
C ALA A 8 -8.37 -0.46 9.28
N ASN A 9 -9.59 -0.99 9.41
CA ASN A 9 -9.87 -2.40 9.14
C ASN A 9 -9.70 -2.74 7.66
N ASN A 10 -10.20 -1.89 6.74
CA ASN A 10 -10.06 -2.14 5.30
C ASN A 10 -8.58 -2.17 4.88
N ILE A 11 -7.83 -1.14 5.26
CA ILE A 11 -6.38 -1.05 4.96
C ILE A 11 -5.62 -2.16 5.70
N GLY A 12 -5.93 -2.39 6.97
CA GLY A 12 -5.32 -3.44 7.78
C GLY A 12 -5.50 -4.82 7.14
N ASN A 13 -6.69 -5.13 6.62
CA ASN A 13 -6.95 -6.37 5.91
C ASN A 13 -6.18 -6.48 4.59
N LEU A 14 -6.00 -5.37 3.86
CA LEU A 14 -5.18 -5.35 2.65
C LEU A 14 -3.70 -5.61 2.98
N VAL A 15 -3.17 -4.93 4.01
CA VAL A 15 -1.78 -5.10 4.48
C VAL A 15 -1.54 -6.54 4.92
N GLN A 16 -2.41 -7.09 5.77
CA GLN A 16 -2.27 -8.46 6.27
C GLN A 16 -2.29 -9.48 5.13
N ARG A 17 -3.26 -9.40 4.22
CA ARG A 17 -3.40 -10.39 3.14
C ARG A 17 -2.27 -10.33 2.13
N SER A 18 -1.84 -9.13 1.74
CA SER A 18 -0.78 -8.95 0.74
C SER A 18 0.61 -9.27 1.31
N LEU A 19 1.01 -8.60 2.38
CA LEU A 19 2.35 -8.72 2.93
C LEU A 19 2.61 -10.11 3.52
N SER A 20 1.61 -10.77 4.11
CA SER A 20 1.78 -12.14 4.62
C SER A 20 2.07 -13.12 3.49
N MET A 21 1.48 -12.86 2.33
CA MET A 21 1.65 -13.70 1.16
C MET A 21 3.02 -13.47 0.51
N ILE A 22 3.51 -12.24 0.48
CA ILE A 22 4.91 -11.94 0.10
C ILE A 22 5.88 -12.66 1.05
N TYR A 23 5.67 -12.51 2.36
CA TYR A 23 6.56 -13.10 3.36
C TYR A 23 6.64 -14.62 3.23
N LYS A 24 5.47 -15.29 3.15
CA LYS A 24 5.40 -16.77 3.10
C LYS A 24 5.88 -17.39 1.80
N ASN A 25 5.71 -16.70 0.66
CA ASN A 25 5.96 -17.31 -0.66
C ASN A 25 7.19 -16.75 -1.38
N ASN A 26 7.70 -15.60 -0.95
CA ASN A 26 8.90 -14.99 -1.53
C ASN A 26 9.91 -14.53 -0.46
N ASN A 27 9.87 -15.14 0.74
CA ASN A 27 10.75 -14.82 1.86
C ASN A 27 10.86 -13.31 2.14
N GLY A 28 9.72 -12.63 2.08
CA GLY A 28 9.59 -11.20 2.36
C GLY A 28 10.21 -10.30 1.29
N GLU A 29 10.52 -10.81 0.11
CA GLU A 29 11.21 -10.03 -0.93
C GLU A 29 10.24 -9.41 -1.92
N ILE A 30 10.49 -8.16 -2.26
CA ILE A 30 9.82 -7.43 -3.34
C ILE A 30 10.51 -7.76 -4.66
N VAL A 31 9.71 -7.94 -5.73
CA VAL A 31 10.22 -8.11 -7.09
C VAL A 31 10.13 -6.80 -7.87
N ASP A 32 10.92 -6.68 -8.94
CA ASP A 32 10.83 -5.53 -9.83
C ASP A 32 9.47 -5.52 -10.51
N ILE A 33 8.72 -4.42 -10.33
CA ILE A 33 7.43 -4.19 -10.98
C ILE A 33 7.56 -3.30 -12.23
N LYS A 34 8.78 -2.93 -12.61
CA LYS A 34 9.04 -2.19 -13.85
C LYS A 34 8.61 -3.02 -15.06
N GLY A 35 7.80 -2.41 -15.92
CA GLY A 35 7.25 -3.08 -17.10
C GLY A 35 6.03 -3.97 -16.82
N PHE A 36 5.58 -4.10 -15.56
CA PHE A 36 4.34 -4.80 -15.26
C PHE A 36 3.12 -3.96 -15.64
N GLU A 37 2.59 -4.20 -16.84
CA GLU A 37 1.52 -3.39 -17.45
C GLU A 37 0.24 -3.33 -16.62
N LEU A 38 -0.19 -4.46 -16.05
CA LEU A 38 -1.41 -4.53 -15.24
C LEU A 38 -1.39 -3.57 -14.05
N GLY A 39 -0.23 -3.36 -13.43
CA GLY A 39 -0.08 -2.46 -12.28
C GLY A 39 0.09 -0.98 -12.63
N GLN A 40 0.32 -0.62 -13.90
CA GLN A 40 0.74 0.74 -14.27
C GLN A 40 -0.31 1.80 -13.96
N GLU A 41 -1.59 1.52 -14.24
CA GLU A 41 -2.67 2.50 -13.99
C GLU A 41 -2.86 2.75 -12.50
N LEU A 42 -2.82 1.69 -11.69
CA LEU A 42 -2.91 1.81 -10.23
C LEU A 42 -1.75 2.68 -9.71
N LEU A 43 -0.52 2.36 -10.07
CA LEU A 43 0.66 3.10 -9.60
C LEU A 43 0.65 4.55 -10.08
N LYS A 44 0.21 4.82 -11.32
CA LYS A 44 0.05 6.20 -11.81
C LYS A 44 -0.89 7.01 -10.92
N ASN A 45 -2.02 6.43 -10.50
CA ASN A 45 -2.94 7.09 -9.57
C ASN A 45 -2.32 7.27 -8.17
N GLY A 46 -1.50 6.32 -7.72
CA GLY A 46 -0.77 6.41 -6.47
C GLY A 46 0.29 7.51 -6.47
N TYR A 47 1.07 7.65 -7.54
CA TYR A 47 2.16 8.63 -7.61
C TYR A 47 1.68 10.08 -7.66
N ILE A 48 0.46 10.35 -8.14
CA ILE A 48 -0.13 11.70 -8.11
C ILE A 48 -0.87 11.99 -6.79
N LEU A 49 -0.95 11.02 -5.87
CA LEU A 49 -1.72 11.15 -4.65
C LEU A 49 -1.18 12.26 -3.74
N GLY A 50 0.15 12.42 -3.67
CA GLY A 50 0.78 13.47 -2.88
C GLY A 50 0.38 14.88 -3.33
N GLU A 51 0.30 15.11 -4.64
CA GLU A 51 -0.14 16.39 -5.22
C GLU A 51 -1.62 16.66 -4.89
N LYS A 52 -2.48 15.66 -5.06
CA LYS A 52 -3.91 15.77 -4.78
C LYS A 52 -4.18 16.12 -3.30
N ILE A 53 -3.53 15.41 -2.39
CA ILE A 53 -3.66 15.67 -0.94
C ILE A 53 -3.15 17.07 -0.61
N THR A 54 -1.98 17.45 -1.13
CA THR A 54 -1.39 18.77 -0.86
C THR A 54 -2.34 19.90 -1.29
N LYS A 55 -2.95 19.76 -2.47
CA LYS A 55 -3.94 20.72 -2.99
C LYS A 55 -5.16 20.86 -2.09
N GLU A 56 -5.75 19.75 -1.66
CA GLU A 56 -6.93 19.80 -0.77
C GLU A 56 -6.59 20.34 0.63
N MET A 57 -5.39 20.01 1.15
CA MET A 57 -4.89 20.54 2.42
C MET A 57 -4.67 22.05 2.38
N GLN A 58 -4.12 22.59 1.29
CA GLN A 58 -3.97 24.04 1.07
C GLN A 58 -5.32 24.77 1.04
N ASN A 59 -6.39 24.09 0.61
CA ASN A 59 -7.76 24.61 0.60
C ASN A 59 -8.52 24.33 1.90
N PHE A 60 -7.83 23.92 2.98
CA PHE A 60 -8.43 23.53 4.27
C PHE A 60 -9.52 22.45 4.14
N SER A 61 -9.48 21.64 3.07
CA SER A 61 -10.48 20.62 2.73
C SER A 61 -10.00 19.22 3.16
N TYR A 62 -9.80 19.03 4.46
CA TYR A 62 -9.23 17.80 5.04
C TYR A 62 -10.03 16.54 4.69
N ASP A 63 -11.37 16.62 4.68
CA ASP A 63 -12.23 15.47 4.34
C ASP A 63 -12.01 15.01 2.89
N LYS A 64 -11.76 15.94 1.96
CA LYS A 64 -11.44 15.62 0.57
C LYS A 64 -10.06 15.00 0.45
N ALA A 65 -9.07 15.52 1.18
CA ALA A 65 -7.73 14.95 1.22
C ALA A 65 -7.75 13.48 1.71
N ILE A 66 -8.50 13.19 2.79
CA ILE A 66 -8.73 11.83 3.27
C ILE A 66 -9.48 11.00 2.21
N GLY A 67 -10.48 11.58 1.56
CA GLY A 67 -11.24 10.96 0.48
C GLY A 67 -10.37 10.46 -0.68
N GLU A 68 -9.37 11.22 -1.11
CA GLU A 68 -8.42 10.79 -2.15
C GLU A 68 -7.62 9.56 -1.72
N ILE A 69 -7.19 9.48 -0.46
CA ILE A 69 -6.45 8.32 0.05
C ILE A 69 -7.36 7.09 0.15
N ILE A 70 -8.60 7.26 0.62
CA ILE A 70 -9.60 6.18 0.69
C ILE A 70 -9.93 5.66 -0.70
N SER A 71 -10.10 6.56 -1.67
CA SER A 71 -10.34 6.21 -3.07
C SER A 71 -9.20 5.34 -3.62
N PHE A 72 -7.95 5.77 -3.42
CA PHE A 72 -6.79 5.00 -3.85
C PHE A 72 -6.67 3.64 -3.14
N ALA A 73 -6.93 3.57 -1.83
CA ALA A 73 -6.98 2.31 -1.09
C ALA A 73 -8.07 1.36 -1.60
N SER A 74 -9.18 1.91 -2.11
CA SER A 74 -10.28 1.14 -2.70
C SER A 74 -9.87 0.56 -4.05
N MET A 75 -9.17 1.34 -4.89
CA MET A 75 -8.55 0.84 -6.13
C MET A 75 -7.55 -0.29 -5.86
N CYS A 76 -6.76 -0.19 -4.79
CA CYS A 76 -5.83 -1.26 -4.41
C CYS A 76 -6.56 -2.55 -4.01
N ASN A 77 -7.66 -2.43 -3.26
CA ASN A 77 -8.50 -3.58 -2.91
C ASN A 77 -9.14 -4.21 -4.14
N GLN A 78 -9.62 -3.40 -5.09
CA GLN A 78 -10.16 -3.90 -6.34
C GLN A 78 -9.06 -4.63 -7.14
N PHE A 79 -7.90 -4.00 -7.32
CA PHE A 79 -6.79 -4.58 -8.07
C PHE A 79 -6.36 -5.95 -7.54
N ILE A 80 -6.17 -6.09 -6.22
CA ILE A 80 -5.77 -7.38 -5.65
C ILE A 80 -6.87 -8.45 -5.78
N ASN A 81 -8.14 -8.05 -5.77
CA ASN A 81 -9.26 -8.97 -5.96
C ASN A 81 -9.36 -9.43 -7.41
N ASP A 82 -9.28 -8.52 -8.37
CA ASP A 82 -9.39 -8.82 -9.80
C ASP A 82 -8.24 -9.71 -10.29
N ASN A 83 -7.04 -9.51 -9.73
CA ASN A 83 -5.86 -10.33 -10.07
C ASN A 83 -5.72 -11.60 -9.20
N ALA A 84 -6.52 -11.72 -8.15
CA ALA A 84 -6.64 -12.90 -7.28
C ALA A 84 -5.32 -13.68 -7.06
N PRO A 85 -4.28 -13.09 -6.42
CA PRO A 85 -2.96 -13.70 -6.34
C PRO A 85 -2.97 -15.07 -5.66
N TRP A 86 -3.94 -15.35 -4.80
CA TRP A 86 -4.13 -16.66 -4.17
C TRP A 86 -4.49 -17.77 -5.16
N LEU A 87 -5.14 -17.44 -6.29
CA LEU A 87 -5.37 -18.37 -7.39
C LEU A 87 -4.10 -18.54 -8.21
N LEU A 88 -3.40 -17.45 -8.53
CA LEU A 88 -2.09 -17.51 -9.20
C LEU A 88 -1.12 -18.43 -8.45
N LYS A 89 -1.10 -18.35 -7.10
CA LYS A 89 -0.34 -19.28 -6.26
C LYS A 89 -0.74 -20.74 -6.48
N LYS A 90 -2.05 -21.03 -6.44
CA LYS A 90 -2.57 -22.40 -6.60
C LYS A 90 -2.23 -22.96 -7.97
N ASP A 91 -2.22 -22.12 -8.99
CA ASP A 91 -1.90 -22.47 -10.38
C ASP A 91 -0.39 -22.52 -10.65
N GLY A 92 0.47 -22.34 -9.62
CA GLY A 92 1.92 -22.36 -9.74
C GLY A 92 2.53 -21.12 -10.40
N LYS A 93 1.73 -20.07 -10.66
CA LYS A 93 2.14 -18.81 -11.30
C LYS A 93 2.75 -17.84 -10.30
N ILE A 94 3.84 -18.26 -9.65
CA ILE A 94 4.47 -17.51 -8.54
C ILE A 94 5.04 -16.16 -9.00
N ALA A 95 5.59 -16.06 -10.21
CA ALA A 95 6.12 -14.81 -10.73
C ALA A 95 5.03 -13.72 -10.89
N GLU A 96 3.90 -14.08 -11.51
CA GLU A 96 2.75 -13.18 -11.68
C GLU A 96 2.16 -12.76 -10.33
N MET A 97 2.02 -13.72 -9.41
CA MET A 97 1.61 -13.46 -8.03
C MET A 97 2.51 -12.41 -7.35
N ASN A 98 3.83 -12.56 -7.47
CA ASN A 98 4.79 -11.64 -6.86
C ASN A 98 4.73 -10.24 -7.47
N LEU A 99 4.47 -10.10 -8.78
CA LEU A 99 4.28 -8.80 -9.44
C LEU A 99 3.04 -8.06 -8.90
N VAL A 100 1.91 -8.77 -8.79
CA VAL A 100 0.66 -8.24 -8.22
C VAL A 100 0.89 -7.80 -6.78
N LEU A 101 1.50 -8.66 -5.96
CA LEU A 101 1.72 -8.36 -4.54
C LEU A 101 2.73 -7.23 -4.32
N SER A 102 3.80 -7.16 -5.13
CA SER A 102 4.79 -6.08 -5.06
C SER A 102 4.19 -4.74 -5.48
N THR A 103 3.28 -4.75 -6.45
CA THR A 103 2.49 -3.56 -6.82
C THR A 103 1.65 -3.07 -5.63
N ILE A 104 0.99 -3.99 -4.91
CA ILE A 104 0.24 -3.64 -3.70
C ILE A 104 1.16 -3.15 -2.57
N ALA A 105 2.34 -3.75 -2.38
CA ALA A 105 3.30 -3.30 -1.37
C ALA A 105 3.75 -1.85 -1.64
N GLU A 106 4.03 -1.50 -2.89
CA GLU A 106 4.32 -0.12 -3.29
C GLU A 106 3.12 0.79 -3.03
N SER A 107 1.91 0.40 -3.44
CA SER A 107 0.71 1.20 -3.16
C SER A 107 0.48 1.42 -1.66
N LEU A 108 0.78 0.43 -0.81
CA LEU A 108 0.72 0.56 0.65
C LEU A 108 1.76 1.54 1.18
N ARG A 109 2.95 1.64 0.58
CA ARG A 109 3.94 2.68 0.90
C ARG A 109 3.34 4.06 0.65
N LEU A 110 2.75 4.28 -0.52
CA LEU A 110 2.15 5.57 -0.91
C LEU A 110 0.97 5.95 0.02
N ILE A 111 0.10 4.97 0.32
CA ILE A 111 -1.01 5.14 1.26
C ILE A 111 -0.49 5.52 2.66
N ALA A 112 0.53 4.82 3.15
CA ALA A 112 1.06 5.06 4.48
C ALA A 112 1.70 6.44 4.60
N ILE A 113 2.52 6.85 3.63
CA ILE A 113 3.10 8.21 3.60
C ILE A 113 1.99 9.26 3.61
N SER A 114 0.95 9.05 2.80
CA SER A 114 -0.20 9.95 2.67
C SER A 114 -1.05 10.07 3.95
N PHE A 115 -1.14 8.99 4.74
CA PHE A 115 -1.91 8.99 5.97
C PHE A 115 -1.17 9.55 7.18
N GLN A 116 0.13 9.83 7.12
CA GLN A 116 0.89 10.37 8.26
C GLN A 116 0.22 11.55 8.98
N PRO A 117 -0.31 12.59 8.30
CA PRO A 117 -0.95 13.71 8.98
C PRO A 117 -2.34 13.40 9.56
N PHE A 118 -2.98 12.29 9.19
CA PHE A 118 -4.36 11.97 9.59
C PHE A 118 -4.45 10.76 10.54
N LEU A 119 -3.67 9.71 10.27
CA LEU A 119 -3.63 8.43 10.99
C LEU A 119 -2.16 8.01 11.21
N PRO A 120 -1.38 8.76 12.01
CA PRO A 120 0.06 8.57 12.15
C PRO A 120 0.45 7.17 12.65
N ASN A 121 -0.30 6.60 13.60
CA ASN A 121 -0.03 5.26 14.13
C ASN A 121 -0.23 4.17 13.07
N LEU A 122 -1.25 4.32 12.21
CA LEU A 122 -1.49 3.40 11.08
C LEU A 122 -0.38 3.52 10.06
N ALA A 123 -0.07 4.75 9.64
CA ALA A 123 0.99 5.04 8.70
C ALA A 123 2.33 4.45 9.16
N GLN A 124 2.75 4.75 10.39
CA GLN A 124 4.01 4.27 10.96
C GLN A 124 4.07 2.74 11.00
N SER A 125 2.96 2.09 11.35
CA SER A 125 2.91 0.62 11.42
C SER A 125 3.10 -0.03 10.04
N ILE A 126 2.49 0.53 9.00
CA ILE A 126 2.66 0.04 7.62
C ILE A 126 4.10 0.31 7.14
N LEU A 127 4.61 1.53 7.32
CA LEU A 127 5.98 1.90 6.92
C LEU A 127 7.03 1.01 7.59
N LYS A 128 6.84 0.69 8.87
CA LYS A 128 7.72 -0.24 9.60
C LYS A 128 7.71 -1.64 9.00
N LEU A 129 6.54 -2.17 8.65
CA LEU A 129 6.46 -3.49 8.00
C LEU A 129 7.14 -3.49 6.64
N LEU A 130 7.02 -2.39 5.91
CA LEU A 130 7.69 -2.19 4.63
C LEU A 130 9.16 -1.79 4.76
N LEU A 131 9.73 -1.71 5.96
CA LEU A 131 11.12 -1.27 6.21
C LEU A 131 11.47 0.06 5.52
N ILE A 132 10.52 1.01 5.54
CA ILE A 132 10.74 2.35 4.99
C ILE A 132 11.35 3.25 6.05
N ASP A 133 12.53 3.79 5.77
CA ASP A 133 13.18 4.78 6.62
C ASP A 133 12.44 6.13 6.60
N ASN A 134 12.51 6.87 7.71
CA ASN A 134 11.84 8.16 7.85
C ASN A 134 12.26 9.19 6.80
N ASN A 135 13.50 9.11 6.28
CA ASN A 135 13.95 9.99 5.20
C ASN A 135 13.19 9.74 3.90
N PHE A 136 12.72 8.50 3.68
CA PHE A 136 11.93 8.09 2.52
C PHE A 136 10.42 8.18 2.76
N ALA A 137 9.98 8.28 4.02
CA ALA A 137 8.58 8.42 4.41
C ALA A 137 8.06 9.87 4.30
N LYS A 138 8.26 10.52 3.15
CA LYS A 138 7.87 11.93 2.93
C LYS A 138 6.99 12.06 1.70
N ILE A 139 6.12 13.07 1.70
CA ILE A 139 5.19 13.32 0.59
C ILE A 139 5.91 13.56 -0.74
N GLU A 140 7.09 14.19 -0.70
CA GLU A 140 7.98 14.39 -1.86
C GLU A 140 8.46 13.07 -2.50
N ASN A 141 8.46 11.97 -1.74
CA ASN A 141 8.87 10.63 -2.20
C ASN A 141 7.68 9.77 -2.64
N ILE A 142 6.48 10.35 -2.77
CA ILE A 142 5.35 9.74 -3.49
C ILE A 142 5.58 9.97 -4.98
N ASN A 143 6.53 9.22 -5.54
CA ASN A 143 6.90 9.29 -6.94
C ASN A 143 7.51 7.96 -7.40
N ARG A 144 7.67 7.82 -8.72
CA ARG A 144 8.20 6.60 -9.34
C ARG A 144 9.69 6.37 -9.08
N GLU A 145 10.44 7.41 -8.76
CA GLU A 145 11.89 7.32 -8.53
C GLU A 145 12.22 6.64 -7.19
N ASN A 146 11.28 6.71 -6.23
CA ASN A 146 11.39 6.12 -4.89
C ASN A 146 10.58 4.83 -4.74
N VAL A 147 10.25 4.17 -5.86
CA VAL A 147 9.52 2.89 -5.86
C VAL A 147 10.31 1.81 -5.11
N LEU A 148 9.61 0.89 -4.45
CA LEU A 148 10.23 -0.32 -3.91
C LEU A 148 10.94 -1.11 -5.03
N VAL A 149 12.23 -1.37 -4.83
CA VAL A 149 13.09 -2.06 -5.82
C VAL A 149 13.16 -3.56 -5.55
N ALA A 150 13.56 -4.32 -6.58
CA ALA A 150 13.83 -5.75 -6.42
C ALA A 150 14.83 -6.01 -5.29
N GLY A 151 14.59 -7.07 -4.52
CA GLY A 151 15.43 -7.44 -3.37
C GLY A 151 15.10 -6.70 -2.08
N HIS A 152 14.27 -5.65 -2.13
CA HIS A 152 13.79 -4.97 -0.92
C HIS A 152 13.04 -5.97 -0.03
N LYS A 153 13.35 -5.95 1.27
CA LYS A 153 12.75 -6.86 2.25
C LYS A 153 11.62 -6.18 3.02
N ILE A 154 10.62 -6.97 3.38
CA ILE A 154 9.58 -6.59 4.34
C ILE A 154 9.73 -7.42 5.63
N LEU A 155 9.22 -6.89 6.73
CA LEU A 155 9.07 -7.65 7.97
C LEU A 155 7.90 -8.62 7.87
N GLU A 156 7.97 -9.68 8.69
CA GLU A 156 6.82 -10.56 8.90
C GLU A 156 5.63 -9.76 9.46
N PRO A 157 4.47 -9.76 8.79
CA PRO A 157 3.30 -9.06 9.28
C PRO A 157 2.75 -9.74 10.53
N LYS A 158 2.94 -9.07 11.66
CA LYS A 158 2.14 -9.35 12.86
C LYS A 158 0.80 -8.62 12.73
N ILE A 159 -0.25 -9.07 13.40
CA ILE A 159 -1.55 -8.40 13.39
C ILE A 159 -1.34 -6.93 13.82
N ILE A 160 -1.60 -6.01 12.90
CA ILE A 160 -1.36 -4.57 13.11
C ILE A 160 -2.56 -3.90 13.79
N PHE A 161 -3.76 -4.46 13.60
CA PHE A 161 -5.01 -3.95 14.17
C PHE A 161 -5.79 -5.09 14.80
N PRO A 162 -5.85 -5.20 16.14
CA PRO A 162 -6.84 -6.05 16.79
C PRO A 162 -8.23 -5.49 16.48
N ARG A 163 -9.21 -6.38 16.27
CA ARG A 163 -10.60 -5.96 16.10
C ARG A 163 -11.01 -5.19 17.37
N LEU A 164 -11.47 -3.95 17.19
CA LEU A 164 -12.18 -3.24 18.25
C LEU A 164 -13.53 -3.94 18.41
N ASN A 165 -13.65 -4.71 19.47
CA ASN A 165 -14.92 -5.31 19.91
C ASN A 165 -15.80 -4.26 20.58
#